data_AF-A0A3D4VQ03-F1
#
_entry.id   AF-A0A3D4VQ03-F1
#
_cell.length_a   1.000
_cell.length_b   1.000
_cell.length_c   1.000
_cell.angle_alpha   90.00
_cell.angle_beta   90.00
_cell.angle_gamma   90.00
#
_symmetry.space_group_name_H-M   'P 1'
#
loop_
_entity.id
_entity.type
_entity.pdbx_description
1 polymer ?
#
loop_
_entity_poly.entity_id
_entity_poly.type
_entity_poly.pdbx_seq_one_letter_code
_entity_poly.pdbx_strand_id
1 'polypeptide(L)'
;MICFIITKRGQTMELNAFLDRISEPARRAIEQLHCTKLEDLLSYSDKELLALHGLGPKTIRILNDFLMETKLDRNPKRTALLVIDVQEALLDENPYHKEELIQNINTLIRLYRSKKNPIFFIRHEGKEGDTLAYGEAGWQLAKTLDYVDEPIIDKKYNSAFKDTKLEESLKALSINHLMLSGMQTEYCVDATLKSAFEKGYQCVVVKGCTSTVDNPWLNADQLIDFYEQAIWPSFAKLIYIDEIK
;
A
#
# COMPACT_ATOMS: atom_id res chain seq x y z
N MET A 1 -20.73 -16.78 32.37
CA MET A 1 -20.48 -17.70 31.24
C MET A 1 -18.98 -17.72 30.99
N ILE A 2 -18.46 -18.88 30.67
CA ILE A 2 -17.07 -19.35 30.84
C ILE A 2 -16.00 -18.48 30.14
N CYS A 3 -14.90 -18.34 30.87
CA CYS A 3 -13.60 -17.77 30.52
C CYS A 3 -12.96 -18.44 29.28
N PHE A 4 -12.31 -17.68 28.40
CA PHE A 4 -11.06 -18.14 27.79
C PHE A 4 -10.05 -17.00 27.67
N ILE A 5 -9.07 -17.08 28.56
CA ILE A 5 -7.78 -16.42 28.51
C ILE A 5 -7.10 -16.82 27.18
N ILE A 6 -6.88 -15.86 26.27
CA ILE A 6 -5.92 -16.01 25.18
C ILE A 6 -4.52 -15.94 25.82
N THR A 7 -4.09 -17.07 26.38
CA THR A 7 -2.72 -17.29 26.81
C THR A 7 -1.86 -17.60 25.59
N LYS A 8 -0.55 -17.41 25.70
CA LYS A 8 0.52 -17.89 24.80
C LYS A 8 0.38 -19.33 24.23
N ARG A 9 -0.63 -20.11 24.64
CA ARG A 9 -0.94 -21.47 24.14
C ARG A 9 -1.45 -21.52 22.69
N GLY A 10 -2.03 -20.44 22.16
CA GLY A 10 -2.57 -20.43 20.79
C GLY A 10 -1.50 -20.57 19.70
N GLN A 11 -0.40 -19.82 19.81
CA GLN A 11 0.63 -19.74 18.76
C GLN A 11 1.50 -21.01 18.67
N THR A 12 1.84 -21.64 19.80
CA THR A 12 2.59 -22.90 19.81
C THR A 12 1.76 -24.07 19.25
N MET A 13 0.43 -24.00 19.39
CA MET A 13 -0.49 -25.00 18.86
C MET A 13 -0.60 -24.94 17.33
N GLU A 14 -0.52 -23.75 16.73
CA GLU A 14 -0.49 -23.56 15.27
C GLU A 14 0.78 -24.11 14.64
N LEU A 15 1.95 -23.88 15.26
CA LEU A 15 3.21 -24.43 14.77
C LEU A 15 3.19 -25.96 14.78
N ASN A 16 2.77 -26.59 15.89
CA ASN A 16 2.68 -28.04 15.97
C ASN A 16 1.69 -28.62 14.94
N ALA A 17 0.53 -27.98 14.78
CA ALA A 17 -0.45 -28.39 13.78
C ALA A 17 0.07 -28.29 12.33
N PHE A 18 0.95 -27.33 12.04
CA PHE A 18 1.67 -27.27 10.77
C PHE A 18 2.73 -28.37 10.65
N LEU A 19 3.54 -28.59 11.69
CA LEU A 19 4.59 -29.62 11.70
C LEU A 19 4.04 -31.04 11.47
N ASP A 20 2.82 -31.31 11.92
CA ASP A 20 2.15 -32.60 11.72
C ASP A 20 1.67 -32.80 10.26
N ARG A 21 1.66 -31.76 9.41
CA ARG A 21 1.28 -31.84 7.99
C ARG A 21 2.46 -32.07 7.03
N ILE A 22 3.68 -32.04 7.52
CA ILE A 22 4.89 -32.14 6.70
C ILE A 22 5.64 -33.45 6.98
N SER A 23 6.55 -33.83 6.07
CA SER A 23 7.32 -35.07 6.24
C SER A 23 8.33 -34.97 7.38
N GLU A 24 8.63 -36.10 8.02
CA GLU A 24 9.65 -36.21 9.08
C GLU A 24 11.00 -35.52 8.79
N PRO A 25 11.60 -35.63 7.58
CA PRO A 25 12.81 -34.85 7.25
C PRO A 25 12.61 -33.33 7.31
N ALA A 26 11.47 -32.84 6.82
CA ALA A 26 11.14 -31.42 6.84
C ALA A 26 10.85 -30.91 8.25
N ARG A 27 10.14 -31.71 9.06
CA ARG A 27 9.88 -31.41 10.48
C ARG A 27 11.18 -31.19 11.26
N ARG A 28 12.12 -32.13 11.16
CA ARG A 28 13.42 -32.03 11.84
C ARG A 28 14.21 -30.79 11.43
N ALA A 29 14.19 -30.45 10.14
CA ALA A 29 14.88 -29.28 9.64
C ALA A 29 14.25 -27.96 10.14
N ILE A 30 12.93 -27.91 10.31
CA ILE A 30 12.26 -26.74 10.91
C ILE A 30 12.53 -26.66 12.43
N GLU A 31 12.54 -27.78 13.15
CA GLU A 31 12.84 -27.82 14.58
C GLU A 31 14.27 -27.32 14.89
N GLN A 32 15.21 -27.47 13.96
CA GLN A 32 16.57 -26.92 14.05
C GLN A 32 16.63 -25.38 13.96
N LEU A 33 15.60 -24.72 13.42
CA LEU A 33 15.53 -23.26 13.36
C LEU A 33 15.19 -22.64 14.72
N HIS A 34 14.89 -23.46 15.74
CA HIS A 34 14.47 -23.02 17.06
C HIS A 34 13.23 -22.10 17.05
N CYS A 35 12.38 -22.23 16.03
CA CYS A 35 11.10 -21.54 15.97
C CYS A 35 10.18 -22.03 17.11
N THR A 36 9.55 -21.09 17.81
CA THR A 36 8.64 -21.36 18.93
C THR A 36 7.19 -21.12 18.59
N LYS A 37 6.95 -20.41 17.47
CA LYS A 37 5.64 -20.08 16.92
C LYS A 37 5.70 -20.07 15.38
N LEU A 38 4.54 -20.17 14.74
CA LEU A 38 4.44 -20.22 13.28
C LEU A 38 4.95 -18.92 12.64
N GLU A 39 4.76 -17.78 13.30
CA GLU A 39 5.23 -16.46 12.87
C GLU A 39 6.76 -16.40 12.69
N ASP A 40 7.51 -17.20 13.43
CA ASP A 40 8.97 -17.22 13.33
C ASP A 40 9.42 -17.70 11.94
N LEU A 41 8.62 -18.58 11.30
CA LEU A 41 8.89 -19.07 9.95
C LEU A 41 8.68 -18.01 8.86
N LEU A 42 7.91 -16.95 9.16
CA LEU A 42 7.67 -15.83 8.22
C LEU A 42 8.91 -14.95 8.06
N SER A 43 9.90 -15.08 8.94
CA SER A 43 11.18 -14.37 8.82
C SER A 43 12.12 -14.97 7.77
N TYR A 44 11.80 -16.15 7.25
CA TYR A 44 12.61 -16.86 6.26
C TYR A 44 11.93 -16.83 4.88
N SER A 45 12.71 -16.50 3.85
CA SER A 45 12.29 -16.60 2.46
C SER A 45 12.12 -18.06 2.02
N ASP A 46 11.36 -18.28 0.94
CA ASP A 46 11.25 -19.60 0.30
C ASP A 46 12.62 -20.17 -0.06
N LYS A 47 13.55 -19.32 -0.51
CA LYS A 47 14.91 -19.72 -0.88
C LYS A 47 15.72 -20.19 0.33
N GLU A 48 15.62 -19.50 1.46
CA GLU A 48 16.31 -19.89 2.71
C GLU A 48 15.74 -21.19 3.26
N LEU A 49 14.43 -21.37 3.23
CA LEU A 49 13.78 -22.60 3.68
C LEU A 49 14.10 -23.79 2.76
N LEU A 50 14.10 -23.59 1.44
CA LEU A 50 14.49 -24.63 0.48
C LEU A 50 15.99 -24.99 0.54
N ALA A 51 16.83 -24.13 1.11
CA ALA A 51 18.24 -24.45 1.35
C ALA A 51 18.45 -25.42 2.52
N LEU A 52 17.45 -25.61 3.39
CA LEU A 52 17.50 -26.55 4.50
C LEU A 52 17.36 -27.99 4.00
N HIS A 53 18.31 -28.84 4.38
CA HIS A 53 18.30 -30.25 3.99
C HIS A 53 17.03 -30.95 4.50
N GLY A 54 16.18 -31.41 3.58
CA GLY A 54 14.91 -32.06 3.88
C GLY A 54 13.67 -31.21 3.61
N LEU A 55 13.82 -29.91 3.31
CA LEU A 55 12.73 -29.06 2.84
C LEU A 55 12.70 -29.04 1.31
N GLY A 56 11.63 -29.60 0.75
CA GLY A 56 11.34 -29.53 -0.68
C GLY A 56 10.21 -28.53 -1.00
N PRO A 57 9.96 -28.27 -2.30
CA PRO A 57 8.88 -27.38 -2.74
C PRO A 57 7.49 -27.77 -2.19
N LYS A 58 7.26 -29.06 -1.95
CA LYS A 58 6.04 -29.56 -1.31
C LYS A 58 5.84 -28.97 0.09
N THR A 59 6.89 -28.86 0.90
CA THR A 59 6.81 -28.27 2.25
C THR A 59 6.46 -26.80 2.19
N ILE A 60 7.05 -26.05 1.25
CA ILE A 60 6.76 -24.63 1.02
C ILE A 60 5.29 -24.43 0.65
N ARG A 61 4.75 -25.29 -0.22
CA ARG A 61 3.33 -25.28 -0.56
C ARG A 61 2.44 -25.54 0.66
N ILE A 62 2.73 -26.58 1.44
CA ILE A 62 1.94 -26.90 2.66
C ILE A 62 1.99 -25.74 3.67
N LEU A 63 3.16 -25.10 3.82
CA LEU A 63 3.31 -23.91 4.67
C LEU A 63 2.43 -22.77 4.16
N ASN A 64 2.45 -22.47 2.85
CA ASN A 64 1.60 -21.43 2.26
C ASN A 64 0.10 -21.73 2.43
N ASP A 65 -0.31 -22.98 2.19
CA ASP A 65 -1.70 -23.41 2.36
C ASP A 65 -2.13 -23.24 3.84
N PHE A 66 -1.27 -23.62 4.79
CA PHE A 66 -1.53 -23.49 6.23
C PHE A 66 -1.59 -22.03 6.69
N LEU A 67 -0.70 -21.18 6.18
CA LEU A 67 -0.68 -19.75 6.45
C LEU A 67 -1.96 -19.07 5.93
N MET A 68 -2.45 -19.50 4.76
CA MET A 68 -3.74 -19.04 4.22
C MET A 68 -4.93 -19.45 5.10
N GLU A 69 -4.96 -20.70 5.60
CA GLU A 69 -6.00 -21.18 6.53
C GLU A 69 -6.02 -20.39 7.85
N THR A 70 -4.83 -20.07 8.38
CA THR A 70 -4.64 -19.34 9.64
C THR A 70 -4.69 -17.82 9.48
N LYS A 71 -4.83 -17.32 8.24
CA LYS A 71 -4.77 -15.90 7.89
C LYS A 71 -3.47 -15.20 8.30
N LEU A 72 -2.38 -15.96 8.45
CA LEU A 72 -1.04 -15.40 8.56
C LEU A 72 -0.47 -15.17 7.16
N ASP A 73 0.04 -13.97 6.91
CA ASP A 73 0.68 -13.64 5.65
C ASP A 73 2.18 -13.91 5.75
N ARG A 74 2.70 -14.76 4.85
CA ARG A 74 4.12 -15.08 4.76
C ARG A 74 4.96 -13.89 4.35
N ASN A 75 4.35 -12.94 3.64
CA ASN A 75 4.97 -11.69 3.29
C ASN A 75 4.38 -10.64 4.23
N PRO A 76 5.12 -10.15 5.25
CA PRO A 76 4.57 -9.13 6.13
C PRO A 76 4.05 -7.98 5.26
N LYS A 77 2.83 -7.50 5.54
CA LYS A 77 2.25 -6.37 4.83
C LYS A 77 3.14 -5.15 5.07
N ARG A 78 3.93 -4.81 4.06
CA ARG A 78 4.80 -3.62 4.05
C ARG A 78 4.08 -2.59 3.21
N THR A 79 3.50 -1.63 3.90
CA THR A 79 2.64 -0.62 3.29
C THR A 79 3.38 0.70 3.16
N ALA A 80 3.12 1.41 2.06
CA ALA A 80 3.50 2.79 1.89
C ALA A 80 2.28 3.63 1.47
N LEU A 81 2.23 4.87 1.95
CA LEU A 81 1.25 5.86 1.50
C LEU A 81 1.82 6.62 0.31
N LEU A 82 1.04 6.72 -0.76
CA LEU A 82 1.30 7.61 -1.89
C LEU A 82 0.34 8.80 -1.81
N VAL A 83 0.90 10.00 -1.71
CA VAL A 83 0.15 11.28 -1.81
C VAL A 83 0.47 11.89 -3.17
N ILE A 84 -0.47 11.75 -4.11
CA ILE A 84 -0.25 12.03 -5.53
C ILE A 84 -0.73 13.43 -5.89
N ASP A 85 0.18 14.29 -6.35
CA ASP A 85 -0.09 15.58 -7.00
C ASP A 85 -1.05 16.51 -6.22
N VAL A 86 -0.97 16.52 -4.89
CA VAL A 86 -1.67 17.54 -4.09
C VAL A 86 -0.82 18.81 -4.08
N GLN A 87 -0.89 19.54 -5.20
CA GLN A 87 -0.09 20.73 -5.50
C GLN A 87 -0.94 22.00 -5.46
N GLU A 88 -0.32 23.16 -5.20
CA GLU A 88 -1.01 24.45 -5.09
C GLU A 88 -1.88 24.74 -6.34
N ALA A 89 -1.34 24.57 -7.55
CA ALA A 89 -2.10 24.83 -8.77
C ALA A 89 -3.33 23.93 -8.92
N LEU A 90 -3.24 22.64 -8.56
CA LEU A 90 -4.37 21.72 -8.64
C LEU A 90 -5.42 21.99 -7.56
N LEU A 91 -5.01 22.52 -6.42
CA LEU A 91 -5.94 22.98 -5.39
C LEU A 91 -6.62 24.31 -5.76
N ASP A 92 -5.98 25.16 -6.53
CA ASP A 92 -6.54 26.43 -7.02
C ASP A 92 -7.65 26.21 -8.05
N GLU A 93 -7.71 25.05 -8.70
CA GLU A 93 -8.83 24.62 -9.53
C GLU A 93 -10.10 24.29 -8.71
N ASN A 94 -10.03 24.38 -7.38
CA ASN A 94 -11.14 24.13 -6.45
C ASN A 94 -11.78 22.74 -6.60
N PRO A 95 -11.01 21.66 -6.35
CA PRO A 95 -11.51 20.30 -6.46
C PRO A 95 -12.65 20.00 -5.49
N TYR A 96 -13.43 18.98 -5.84
CA TYR A 96 -14.56 18.52 -5.04
C TYR A 96 -14.13 18.18 -3.61
N HIS A 97 -14.83 18.76 -2.63
CA HIS A 97 -14.52 18.63 -1.19
C HIS A 97 -13.04 18.90 -0.84
N LYS A 98 -12.44 19.92 -1.45
CA LYS A 98 -11.05 20.35 -1.22
C LYS A 98 -10.62 20.30 0.25
N GLU A 99 -11.39 20.91 1.15
CA GLU A 99 -11.04 20.97 2.57
C GLU A 99 -11.05 19.60 3.24
N GLU A 100 -12.07 18.77 2.95
CA GLU A 100 -12.18 17.42 3.50
C GLU A 100 -11.08 16.50 2.95
N LEU A 101 -10.79 16.60 1.65
CA LEU A 101 -9.70 15.88 0.99
C LEU A 101 -8.38 16.10 1.74
N ILE A 102 -8.03 17.36 1.98
CA ILE A 102 -6.78 17.73 2.67
C ILE A 102 -6.79 17.21 4.12
N GLN A 103 -7.90 17.35 4.83
CA GLN A 103 -8.04 16.84 6.21
C GLN A 103 -7.86 15.32 6.29
N ASN A 104 -8.47 14.58 5.36
CA ASN A 104 -8.40 13.13 5.28
C ASN A 104 -6.98 12.66 4.91
N ILE A 105 -6.36 13.26 3.90
CA ILE A 105 -4.97 12.97 3.51
C ILE A 105 -4.01 13.24 4.68
N ASN A 106 -4.16 14.35 5.38
CA ASN A 106 -3.34 14.65 6.56
C ASN A 106 -3.58 13.66 7.71
N THR A 107 -4.77 13.09 7.83
CA THR A 107 -5.04 12.00 8.78
C THR A 107 -4.27 10.73 8.40
N LEU A 108 -4.22 10.37 7.11
CA LEU A 108 -3.39 9.27 6.63
C LEU A 108 -1.90 9.51 6.86
N ILE A 109 -1.41 10.72 6.57
CA ILE A 109 0.00 11.11 6.79
C ILE A 109 0.38 10.91 8.26
N ARG A 110 -0.42 11.46 9.20
CA ARG A 110 -0.18 11.30 10.64
C ARG A 110 -0.22 9.84 11.08
N LEU A 111 -1.16 9.06 10.56
CA LEU A 111 -1.25 7.63 10.87
C LEU A 111 0.01 6.89 10.42
N TYR A 112 0.42 7.04 9.16
CA TYR A 112 1.61 6.38 8.61
C TYR A 112 2.87 6.78 9.37
N ARG A 113 3.01 8.07 9.70
CA ARG A 113 4.10 8.59 10.52
C ARG A 113 4.12 7.96 11.92
N SER A 114 2.96 7.85 12.59
CA SER A 114 2.86 7.23 13.93
C SER A 114 3.28 5.76 13.96
N LYS A 115 3.05 5.04 12.85
CA LYS A 115 3.43 3.63 12.67
C LYS A 115 4.84 3.46 12.10
N LYS A 116 5.53 4.57 11.79
CA LYS A 116 6.84 4.59 11.09
C LYS A 116 6.79 3.87 9.74
N ASN A 117 5.64 3.94 9.06
CA ASN A 117 5.49 3.42 7.71
C ASN A 117 5.93 4.49 6.69
N PRO A 118 6.51 4.10 5.55
CA PRO A 118 6.94 5.04 4.52
C PRO A 118 5.78 5.84 3.91
N ILE A 119 6.05 7.10 3.61
CA ILE A 119 5.16 8.00 2.87
C ILE A 119 5.98 8.55 1.71
N PHE A 120 5.40 8.55 0.51
CA PHE A 120 5.98 9.15 -0.68
C PHE A 120 5.03 10.21 -1.20
N PHE A 121 5.54 11.44 -1.31
CA PHE A 121 4.85 12.51 -2.00
C PHE A 121 5.23 12.48 -3.48
N ILE A 122 4.24 12.52 -4.35
CA ILE A 122 4.44 12.58 -5.78
C ILE A 122 4.05 13.97 -6.26
N ARG A 123 4.86 14.56 -7.12
CA ARG A 123 4.65 15.91 -7.63
C ARG A 123 4.78 15.93 -9.14
N HIS A 124 3.76 16.40 -9.84
CA HIS A 124 3.77 16.49 -11.29
C HIS A 124 4.49 17.76 -11.76
N GLU A 125 5.48 17.59 -12.63
CA GLU A 125 6.16 18.64 -13.36
C GLU A 125 5.50 18.82 -14.73
N GLY A 126 4.83 19.96 -14.91
CA GLY A 126 4.24 20.40 -16.18
C GLY A 126 5.31 20.90 -17.16
N LYS A 127 4.86 21.34 -18.34
CA LYS A 127 5.75 21.91 -19.35
C LYS A 127 6.13 23.33 -18.99
N GLU A 128 7.19 23.83 -19.62
CA GLU A 128 7.58 25.24 -19.49
C GLU A 128 6.42 26.15 -19.92
N GLY A 129 6.08 27.12 -19.06
CA GLY A 129 4.94 28.02 -19.24
C GLY A 129 3.64 27.59 -18.56
N ASP A 130 3.55 26.35 -18.05
CA ASP A 130 2.40 25.89 -17.26
C ASP A 130 2.51 26.36 -15.81
N THR A 131 1.38 26.47 -15.10
CA THR A 131 1.36 26.74 -13.65
C THR A 131 2.04 25.65 -12.81
N LEU A 132 2.18 24.45 -13.38
CA LEU A 132 2.88 23.30 -12.83
C LEU A 132 4.33 23.17 -13.33
N ALA A 133 4.86 24.15 -14.06
CA ALA A 133 6.25 24.10 -14.52
C ALA A 133 7.23 24.04 -13.33
N TYR A 134 8.37 23.39 -13.53
CA TYR A 134 9.38 23.23 -12.48
C TYR A 134 9.78 24.57 -11.85
N GLY A 135 9.74 24.64 -10.52
CA GLY A 135 10.12 25.82 -9.75
C GLY A 135 8.98 26.84 -9.54
N GLU A 136 7.86 26.71 -10.23
CA GLU A 136 6.72 27.61 -10.06
C GLU A 136 6.06 27.45 -8.69
N ALA A 137 5.36 28.50 -8.25
CA ALA A 137 4.61 28.46 -6.99
C ALA A 137 3.49 27.41 -7.03
N GLY A 138 2.78 27.33 -8.15
CA GLY A 138 1.72 26.35 -8.40
C GLY A 138 2.22 24.91 -8.44
N TRP A 139 3.49 24.70 -8.80
CA TRP A 139 4.13 23.40 -8.83
C TRP A 139 4.41 22.83 -7.43
N GLN A 140 4.58 23.65 -6.40
CA GLN A 140 4.89 23.14 -5.06
C GLN A 140 3.76 22.25 -4.50
N LEU A 141 4.13 21.30 -3.64
CA LEU A 141 3.14 20.60 -2.82
C LEU A 141 2.36 21.64 -2.01
N ALA A 142 1.06 21.40 -1.85
CA ALA A 142 0.20 22.31 -1.12
C ALA A 142 0.69 22.52 0.32
N LYS A 143 0.81 23.78 0.76
CA LYS A 143 1.22 24.13 2.13
C LYS A 143 0.27 23.61 3.21
N THR A 144 -0.94 23.24 2.82
CA THR A 144 -1.94 22.66 3.71
C THR A 144 -1.72 21.17 3.96
N LEU A 145 -0.81 20.51 3.24
CA LEU A 145 -0.36 19.17 3.58
C LEU A 145 0.61 19.21 4.76
N ASP A 146 0.44 18.28 5.69
CA ASP A 146 1.35 18.04 6.83
C ASP A 146 2.60 17.27 6.38
N TYR A 147 3.22 17.67 5.25
CA TYR A 147 4.50 17.10 4.82
C TYR A 147 5.65 17.86 5.49
N VAL A 148 6.73 17.15 5.81
CA VAL A 148 7.91 17.74 6.46
C VAL A 148 9.16 17.49 5.63
N ASP A 149 9.72 16.27 5.74
CA ASP A 149 10.98 15.87 5.11
C ASP A 149 10.85 14.50 4.44
N GLU A 150 9.62 14.03 4.22
CA GLU A 150 9.38 12.78 3.51
C GLU A 150 9.83 12.88 2.03
N PRO A 151 10.22 11.74 1.41
CA PRO A 151 10.65 11.74 0.01
C PRO A 151 9.60 12.32 -0.94
N ILE A 152 10.04 13.28 -1.77
CA ILE A 152 9.27 13.81 -2.90
C ILE A 152 9.82 13.20 -4.19
N ILE A 153 8.93 12.66 -5.02
CA ILE A 153 9.25 12.09 -6.32
C ILE A 153 8.57 12.94 -7.39
N ASP A 154 9.39 13.65 -8.16
CA ASP A 154 8.91 14.42 -9.30
C ASP A 154 8.64 13.50 -10.51
N LYS A 155 7.55 13.76 -11.23
CA LYS A 155 7.14 12.99 -12.43
C LYS A 155 6.68 13.90 -13.56
N LYS A 156 6.86 13.45 -14.80
CA LYS A 156 6.40 14.15 -16.02
C LYS A 156 5.22 13.49 -16.72
N TYR A 157 4.82 12.30 -16.26
CA TYR A 157 3.71 11.53 -16.80
C TYR A 157 2.64 11.31 -15.73
N ASN A 158 1.44 10.88 -16.12
CA ASN A 158 0.35 10.65 -15.17
C ASN A 158 0.71 9.55 -14.16
N SER A 159 1.26 8.43 -14.64
CA SER A 159 1.74 7.35 -13.78
C SER A 159 2.98 7.77 -13.00
N ALA A 160 2.92 7.67 -11.67
CA ALA A 160 4.05 7.96 -10.78
C ALA A 160 5.24 7.00 -10.95
N PHE A 161 5.09 5.91 -11.69
CA PHE A 161 6.17 4.95 -11.96
C PHE A 161 6.99 5.29 -13.21
N LYS A 162 6.41 6.02 -14.16
CA LYS A 162 7.03 6.22 -15.47
C LYS A 162 8.17 7.24 -15.37
N ASP A 163 9.38 6.76 -15.64
CA ASP A 163 10.62 7.56 -15.66
C ASP A 163 10.90 8.25 -14.30
N THR A 164 10.54 7.59 -13.20
CA THR A 164 10.81 8.04 -11.82
C THR A 164 11.58 6.99 -11.00
N LYS A 165 11.98 7.34 -9.78
CA LYS A 165 12.61 6.43 -8.81
C LYS A 165 11.62 5.74 -7.86
N LEU A 166 10.31 5.85 -8.11
CA LEU A 166 9.30 5.30 -7.20
C LEU A 166 9.45 3.79 -7.03
N GLU A 167 9.54 3.04 -8.13
CA GLU A 167 9.63 1.57 -8.06
C GLU A 167 10.89 1.10 -7.32
N GLU A 168 12.03 1.74 -7.59
CA GLU A 168 13.29 1.46 -6.91
C GLU A 168 13.17 1.71 -5.40
N SER A 169 12.58 2.85 -5.01
CA SER A 169 12.40 3.23 -3.60
C SER A 169 11.46 2.27 -2.86
N LEU A 170 10.36 1.86 -3.50
CA LEU A 170 9.43 0.88 -2.95
C LEU A 170 10.07 -0.49 -2.79
N LYS A 171 10.86 -0.94 -3.77
CA LYS A 171 11.61 -2.21 -3.72
C LYS A 171 12.67 -2.21 -2.63
N ALA A 172 13.40 -1.10 -2.46
CA ALA A 172 14.42 -0.97 -1.42
C ALA A 172 13.84 -1.12 0.01
N LEU A 173 12.57 -0.78 0.19
CA LEU A 173 11.84 -0.91 1.46
C LEU A 173 10.97 -2.17 1.54
N SER A 174 11.08 -3.06 0.56
CA SER A 174 10.27 -4.29 0.42
C SER A 174 8.76 -4.01 0.50
N ILE A 175 8.31 -2.87 -0.02
CA ILE A 175 6.88 -2.51 -0.06
C ILE A 175 6.14 -3.45 -1.01
N ASN A 176 5.00 -3.95 -0.56
CA ASN A 176 4.11 -4.82 -1.33
C ASN A 176 2.64 -4.38 -1.28
N HIS A 177 2.29 -3.42 -0.41
CA HIS A 177 0.98 -2.80 -0.34
C HIS A 177 1.09 -1.28 -0.52
N LEU A 178 0.22 -0.70 -1.32
CA LEU A 178 0.17 0.75 -1.56
C LEU A 178 -1.18 1.30 -1.18
N MET A 179 -1.19 2.33 -0.34
CA MET A 179 -2.34 3.16 -0.08
C MET A 179 -2.25 4.41 -0.95
N LEU A 180 -3.21 4.61 -1.84
CA LEU A 180 -3.22 5.72 -2.78
C LEU A 180 -4.18 6.82 -2.32
N SER A 181 -3.74 8.05 -2.51
CA SER A 181 -4.49 9.29 -2.25
C SER A 181 -4.00 10.40 -3.17
N GLY A 182 -4.78 11.47 -3.29
CA GLY A 182 -4.40 12.68 -4.00
C GLY A 182 -5.25 12.96 -5.24
N MET A 183 -4.66 13.56 -6.26
CA MET A 183 -5.36 14.12 -7.41
C MET A 183 -4.62 13.87 -8.72
N GLN A 184 -5.27 13.97 -9.88
CA GLN A 184 -6.73 13.90 -10.04
C GLN A 184 -7.17 12.43 -10.19
N THR A 185 -8.39 12.13 -9.73
CA THR A 185 -8.98 10.78 -9.71
C THR A 185 -8.78 10.02 -11.02
N GLU A 186 -9.28 10.56 -12.13
CA GLU A 186 -9.28 9.95 -13.46
C GLU A 186 -7.95 10.06 -14.22
N TYR A 187 -7.00 10.85 -13.69
CA TYR A 187 -5.70 11.10 -14.31
C TYR A 187 -4.57 10.41 -13.54
N CYS A 188 -3.86 11.14 -12.70
CA CYS A 188 -2.63 10.67 -12.07
C CYS A 188 -2.88 9.56 -11.05
N VAL A 189 -3.99 9.62 -10.32
CA VAL A 189 -4.34 8.58 -9.35
C VAL A 189 -4.68 7.28 -10.09
N ASP A 190 -5.60 7.30 -11.06
CA ASP A 190 -5.97 6.12 -11.84
C ASP A 190 -4.79 5.52 -12.62
N ALA A 191 -3.99 6.34 -13.30
CA ALA A 191 -2.82 5.87 -14.05
C ALA A 191 -1.78 5.21 -13.12
N THR A 192 -1.55 5.79 -11.93
CA THR A 192 -0.64 5.23 -10.94
C THR A 192 -1.20 3.94 -10.35
N LEU A 193 -2.51 3.89 -10.05
CA LEU A 193 -3.17 2.69 -9.54
C LEU A 193 -3.04 1.51 -10.51
N LYS A 194 -3.38 1.72 -11.79
CA LYS A 194 -3.28 0.66 -12.81
C LYS A 194 -1.85 0.21 -13.02
N SER A 195 -0.89 1.14 -12.99
CA SER A 195 0.55 0.80 -13.06
C SER A 195 1.02 0.00 -11.84
N ALA A 196 0.54 0.34 -10.64
CA ALA A 196 0.84 -0.39 -9.41
C ALA A 196 0.28 -1.81 -9.46
N PHE A 197 -0.97 -1.96 -9.92
CA PHE A 197 -1.61 -3.26 -10.12
C PHE A 197 -0.85 -4.13 -11.12
N GLU A 198 -0.48 -3.60 -12.28
CA GLU A 198 0.32 -4.30 -13.29
C GLU A 198 1.67 -4.81 -12.73
N LYS A 199 2.26 -4.03 -11.81
CA LYS A 199 3.51 -4.38 -11.12
C LYS A 199 3.34 -5.33 -9.94
N GLY A 200 2.11 -5.75 -9.63
CA GLY A 200 1.80 -6.73 -8.59
C GLY A 200 1.65 -6.17 -7.17
N TYR A 201 1.57 -4.84 -7.00
CA TYR A 201 1.27 -4.25 -5.70
C TYR A 201 -0.18 -4.48 -5.29
N GLN A 202 -0.40 -4.81 -4.02
CA GLN A 202 -1.74 -4.81 -3.45
C GLN A 202 -2.17 -3.37 -3.16
N CYS A 203 -3.16 -2.88 -3.88
CA CYS A 203 -3.55 -1.49 -3.83
C CYS A 203 -4.79 -1.29 -2.94
N VAL A 204 -4.77 -0.20 -2.18
CA VAL A 204 -5.90 0.31 -1.42
C VAL A 204 -6.12 1.76 -1.81
N VAL A 205 -7.36 2.12 -2.13
CA VAL A 205 -7.75 3.53 -2.27
C VAL A 205 -8.67 3.88 -1.11
N VAL A 206 -8.40 5.00 -0.46
CA VAL A 206 -9.21 5.51 0.65
C VAL A 206 -10.22 6.50 0.10
N LYS A 207 -11.50 6.16 0.20
CA LYS A 207 -12.61 7.03 -0.21
C LYS A 207 -12.53 8.35 0.55
N GLY A 208 -12.77 9.46 -0.15
CA GLY A 208 -12.60 10.81 0.42
C GLY A 208 -11.14 11.26 0.56
N CYS A 209 -10.16 10.47 0.09
CA CYS A 209 -8.76 10.88 -0.05
C CYS A 209 -8.33 11.07 -1.51
N THR A 210 -9.28 11.06 -2.44
CA THR A 210 -9.04 11.37 -3.85
C THR A 210 -10.05 12.41 -4.33
N SER A 211 -9.65 13.27 -5.25
CA SER A 211 -10.56 14.26 -5.81
C SER A 211 -10.23 14.65 -7.24
N THR A 212 -11.16 15.36 -7.86
CA THR A 212 -11.07 15.95 -9.19
C THR A 212 -11.97 17.18 -9.29
N VAL A 213 -12.08 17.78 -10.47
CA VAL A 213 -12.92 18.94 -10.77
C VAL A 213 -14.01 18.57 -11.77
N ASP A 214 -15.05 19.40 -11.85
CA ASP A 214 -16.08 19.24 -12.87
C ASP A 214 -15.46 19.35 -14.27
N ASN A 215 -15.99 18.56 -15.20
CA ASN A 215 -15.65 18.68 -16.61
C ASN A 215 -16.93 18.87 -17.45
N PRO A 216 -16.82 19.13 -18.76
CA PRO A 216 -18.00 19.40 -19.60
C PRO A 216 -19.03 18.26 -19.69
N TRP A 217 -18.71 17.06 -19.22
CA TRP A 217 -19.54 15.87 -19.34
C TRP A 217 -20.06 15.35 -18.00
N LEU A 218 -19.27 15.46 -16.93
CA LEU A 218 -19.57 14.92 -15.62
C LEU A 218 -19.15 15.90 -14.53
N ASN A 219 -19.98 16.00 -13.50
CA ASN A 219 -19.60 16.63 -12.26
C ASN A 219 -18.53 15.77 -11.54
N ALA A 220 -17.70 16.40 -10.72
CA ALA A 220 -16.60 15.76 -10.03
C ALA A 220 -17.07 14.61 -9.11
N ASP A 221 -18.21 14.77 -8.43
CA ASP A 221 -18.80 13.73 -7.58
C ASP A 221 -19.18 12.49 -8.39
N GLN A 222 -19.85 12.69 -9.52
CA GLN A 222 -20.23 11.61 -10.44
C GLN A 222 -19.01 10.89 -11.03
N LEU A 223 -17.96 11.65 -11.35
CA LEU A 223 -16.72 11.10 -11.89
C LEU A 223 -15.97 10.28 -10.83
N ILE A 224 -15.88 10.79 -9.60
CA ILE A 224 -15.30 10.06 -8.47
C ILE A 224 -16.10 8.78 -8.21
N ASP A 225 -17.41 8.86 -8.12
CA ASP A 225 -18.28 7.70 -7.91
C ASP A 225 -18.13 6.66 -9.02
N PHE A 226 -18.04 7.10 -10.28
CA PHE A 226 -17.81 6.19 -11.41
C PHE A 226 -16.49 5.42 -11.25
N TYR A 227 -15.40 6.10 -10.93
CA TYR A 227 -14.11 5.43 -10.75
C TYR A 227 -14.11 4.53 -9.52
N GLU A 228 -14.62 5.00 -8.38
CA GLU A 228 -14.65 4.23 -7.14
C GLU A 228 -15.54 2.99 -7.20
N GLN A 229 -16.67 3.06 -7.90
CA GLN A 229 -17.68 2.00 -7.90
C GLN A 229 -17.57 1.08 -9.11
N ALA A 230 -17.17 1.58 -10.27
CA ALA A 230 -17.18 0.81 -11.52
C ALA A 230 -15.78 0.40 -11.99
N ILE A 231 -14.76 1.22 -11.76
CA ILE A 231 -13.42 0.99 -12.34
C ILE A 231 -12.46 0.38 -11.32
N TRP A 232 -12.18 1.09 -10.23
CA TRP A 232 -11.16 0.75 -9.24
C TRP A 232 -11.37 -0.55 -8.47
N PRO A 233 -12.59 -1.09 -8.26
CA PRO A 233 -12.75 -2.40 -7.61
C PRO A 233 -12.04 -3.56 -8.32
N SER A 234 -11.70 -3.40 -9.61
CA SER A 234 -10.91 -4.38 -10.36
C SER A 234 -9.41 -4.34 -10.06
N PHE A 235 -8.92 -3.25 -9.43
CA PHE A 235 -7.49 -2.96 -9.27
C PHE A 235 -7.07 -2.73 -7.81
N ALA A 236 -8.00 -2.30 -6.95
CA ALA A 236 -7.75 -1.99 -5.56
C ALA A 236 -8.91 -2.41 -4.66
N LYS A 237 -8.60 -2.59 -3.37
CA LYS A 237 -9.63 -2.53 -2.32
C LYS A 237 -9.96 -1.06 -2.04
N LEU A 238 -11.24 -0.72 -2.03
CA LEU A 238 -11.70 0.58 -1.55
C LEU A 238 -12.18 0.47 -0.10
N ILE A 239 -11.81 1.44 0.71
CA ILE A 239 -12.22 1.56 2.11
C ILE A 239 -12.54 3.02 2.44
N TYR A 240 -13.42 3.24 3.40
CA TYR A 240 -13.66 4.57 3.95
C TYR A 240 -12.56 4.95 4.97
N ILE A 241 -12.33 6.24 5.13
CA ILE A 241 -11.31 6.80 6.04
C ILE A 241 -11.53 6.36 7.50
N ASP A 242 -12.77 6.18 7.93
CA ASP A 242 -13.18 5.75 9.27
C ASP A 242 -12.95 4.26 9.54
N GLU A 243 -12.72 3.45 8.49
CA GLU A 243 -12.37 2.04 8.61
C GLU A 243 -10.87 1.82 8.90
N ILE A 244 -10.07 2.88 8.84
CA ILE A 244 -8.61 2.81 9.01
C ILE A 244 -8.24 2.86 10.51
N LYS A 245 -7.40 1.91 10.95
CA LYS A 245 -6.99 1.71 12.35
C LYS A 245 -5.46 1.69 12.52
#